data_AF-A0A6C0F0J7-F1
#
_entry.id   AF-A0A6C0F0J7-F1
#
_cell.length_a   1.000
_cell.length_b   1.000
_cell.length_c   1.000
_cell.angle_alpha   90.00
_cell.angle_beta   90.00
_cell.angle_gamma   90.00
#
_symmetry.space_group_name_H-M   'P 1'
#
loop_
_entity.id
_entity.type
_entity.pdbx_description
1 polymer ?
#
loop_
_entity_poly.entity_id
_entity_poly.type
_entity_poly.pdbx_seq_one_letter_code
_entity_poly.pdbx_strand_id
1 'polypeptide(L)'
;MTSTTSLNGRLCNQVIRNLCVSIIAEKHNLQVIYSSLEQIKQLGINLFSGNNSFTSTLKLSDDNFFEILEKKDLQSNLDPNNNYFQTRDICNYLYNYLHLEKNRKLIIESNKYKERINIPNDNNHNENNENNQNDKNEKNNDCFIHIRLTDVEQHNPGFEYYARALENIKFDTLHIASDNLEHNIIKNIVKLYPKANLLRNYNEIETIQFGSTNKHIILSHGSFSAIIGYLAFYSDVYYSKYNNDHIWYGDMFSIPKWKMIE
;
A
#
# COMPACT_ATOMS: atom_id res chain seq x y z
N MET A 1 9.62 -7.88 26.09
CA MET A 1 8.58 -8.33 25.15
C MET A 1 8.64 -7.44 23.90
N THR A 2 8.46 -8.01 22.71
CA THR A 2 8.42 -7.24 21.46
C THR A 2 7.15 -6.41 21.39
N SER A 3 7.27 -5.11 21.12
CA SER A 3 6.11 -4.25 20.92
C SER A 3 6.40 -3.12 19.93
N THR A 4 5.34 -2.69 19.25
CA THR A 4 5.37 -1.53 18.33
C THR A 4 4.57 -0.38 18.93
N THR A 5 4.96 0.85 18.64
CA THR A 5 4.31 2.07 19.16
C THR A 5 3.61 2.88 18.07
N SER A 6 2.61 3.65 18.45
CA SER A 6 1.93 4.62 17.57
C SER A 6 2.62 5.98 17.49
N LEU A 7 3.66 6.22 18.31
CA LEU A 7 4.37 7.50 18.39
C LEU A 7 5.22 7.77 17.14
N ASN A 8 5.67 6.73 16.46
CA ASN A 8 6.62 6.81 15.36
C ASN A 8 5.92 6.62 14.02
N GLY A 9 5.26 7.68 13.54
CA GLY A 9 4.60 7.73 12.24
C GLY A 9 3.10 7.43 12.24
N ARG A 10 2.44 7.77 11.12
CA ARG A 10 0.99 7.56 10.91
C ARG A 10 0.67 6.11 10.54
N LEU A 11 -0.61 5.80 10.34
CA LEU A 11 -1.12 4.44 10.12
C LEU A 11 -0.26 3.62 9.15
N CYS A 12 0.04 4.14 7.95
CA CYS A 12 0.79 3.37 6.95
C CYS A 12 2.27 3.14 7.29
N ASN A 13 2.89 4.00 8.11
CA ASN A 13 4.20 3.69 8.69
C ASN A 13 4.09 2.51 9.68
N GLN A 14 2.99 2.46 10.44
CA GLN A 14 2.71 1.36 11.37
C GLN A 14 2.39 0.06 10.62
N VAL A 15 1.67 0.10 9.50
CA VAL A 15 1.45 -1.07 8.63
C VAL A 15 2.78 -1.69 8.21
N ILE A 16 3.70 -0.90 7.66
CA ILE A 16 5.01 -1.36 7.18
C ILE A 16 5.83 -1.98 8.33
N ARG A 17 5.96 -1.24 9.45
CA ARG A 17 6.71 -1.72 10.63
C ARG A 17 6.11 -3.00 11.21
N ASN A 18 4.79 -3.05 11.38
CA ASN A 18 4.11 -4.20 11.97
C ASN A 18 4.21 -5.43 11.07
N LEU A 19 4.14 -5.27 9.74
CA LEU A 19 4.38 -6.36 8.81
C LEU A 19 5.80 -6.93 8.94
N CYS A 20 6.82 -6.07 9.00
CA CYS A 20 8.21 -6.51 9.19
C CYS A 20 8.35 -7.35 10.48
N VAL A 21 7.81 -6.85 11.59
CA VAL A 21 7.84 -7.55 12.88
C VAL A 21 7.04 -8.85 12.83
N SER A 22 5.85 -8.83 12.21
CA SER A 22 4.97 -10.00 12.09
C SER A 22 5.60 -11.14 11.32
N ILE A 23 6.34 -10.84 10.24
CA ILE A 23 6.97 -11.88 9.43
C ILE A 23 8.09 -12.56 10.21
N ILE A 24 8.92 -11.78 10.93
CA ILE A 24 9.95 -12.35 11.83
C ILE A 24 9.29 -13.12 12.98
N ALA A 25 8.19 -12.60 13.52
CA ALA A 25 7.46 -13.24 14.60
C ALA A 25 6.87 -14.58 14.18
N GLU A 26 6.29 -14.69 12.98
CA GLU A 26 5.77 -15.94 12.41
C GLU A 26 6.88 -17.00 12.33
N LYS A 27 8.07 -16.62 11.87
CA LYS A 27 9.22 -17.53 11.76
C LYS A 27 9.71 -18.05 13.12
N HIS A 28 9.73 -17.19 14.15
CA HIS A 28 10.33 -17.52 15.45
C HIS A 28 9.32 -17.77 16.58
N ASN A 29 8.03 -17.83 16.24
CA ASN A 29 6.93 -17.90 17.20
C ASN A 29 7.01 -16.80 18.29
N LEU A 30 7.46 -15.61 17.92
CA LEU A 30 7.70 -14.50 18.85
C LEU A 30 6.38 -13.85 19.25
N GLN A 31 6.19 -13.60 20.54
CA GLN A 31 5.05 -12.87 21.08
C GLN A 31 5.23 -11.37 20.80
N VAL A 32 4.18 -10.73 20.26
CA VAL A 32 4.22 -9.32 19.86
C VAL A 32 2.96 -8.58 20.28
N ILE A 33 3.12 -7.37 20.80
CA ILE A 33 2.03 -6.41 21.01
C ILE A 33 2.08 -5.35 19.91
N TYR A 34 1.07 -5.34 19.04
CA TYR A 34 0.99 -4.43 17.90
C TYR A 34 0.24 -3.13 18.22
N SER A 35 0.72 -2.01 17.69
CA SER A 35 -0.02 -0.75 17.61
C SER A 35 -0.91 -0.76 16.37
N SER A 36 -2.02 -0.01 16.38
CA SER A 36 -2.98 0.06 15.26
C SER A 36 -3.48 -1.31 14.76
N LEU A 37 -3.48 -2.33 15.62
CA LEU A 37 -3.86 -3.70 15.26
C LEU A 37 -5.25 -3.75 14.63
N GLU A 38 -6.23 -3.06 15.21
CA GLU A 38 -7.61 -3.10 14.74
C GLU A 38 -7.77 -2.41 13.38
N GLN A 39 -7.10 -1.28 13.15
CA GLN A 39 -7.07 -0.63 11.84
C GLN A 39 -6.41 -1.53 10.77
N ILE A 40 -5.31 -2.19 11.11
CA ILE A 40 -4.60 -3.08 10.18
C ILE A 40 -5.43 -4.32 9.85
N LYS A 41 -6.14 -4.88 10.85
CA LYS A 41 -7.10 -5.96 10.63
C LYS A 41 -8.25 -5.56 9.71
N GLN A 42 -8.73 -4.31 9.77
CA GLN A 42 -9.75 -3.82 8.83
C GLN A 42 -9.26 -3.79 7.37
N LEU A 43 -7.94 -3.69 7.14
CA LEU A 43 -7.34 -3.86 5.80
C LEU A 43 -7.23 -5.34 5.39
N GLY A 44 -7.66 -6.29 6.22
CA GLY A 44 -7.49 -7.72 6.00
C GLY A 44 -6.06 -8.23 6.16
N ILE A 45 -5.19 -7.41 6.76
CA ILE A 45 -3.80 -7.77 7.05
C ILE A 45 -3.74 -8.43 8.42
N ASN A 46 -3.46 -9.74 8.43
CA ASN A 46 -3.28 -10.48 9.67
C ASN A 46 -1.84 -10.36 10.18
N LEU A 47 -1.72 -9.93 11.44
CA LEU A 47 -0.44 -9.85 12.13
C LEU A 47 -0.31 -11.04 13.09
N PHE A 48 0.76 -11.81 12.94
CA PHE A 48 1.06 -12.97 13.75
C PHE A 48 1.61 -12.56 15.11
N SER A 49 1.16 -13.20 16.19
CA SER A 49 1.83 -13.16 17.49
C SER A 49 1.90 -14.58 18.05
N GLY A 50 3.12 -15.01 18.37
CA GLY A 50 3.37 -16.30 18.98
C GLY A 50 3.37 -16.25 20.49
N ASN A 51 4.06 -17.23 21.09
CA ASN A 51 4.11 -17.43 22.54
C ASN A 51 5.49 -17.15 23.15
N ASN A 52 6.54 -17.06 22.34
CA ASN A 52 7.90 -16.90 22.84
C ASN A 52 8.15 -15.45 23.26
N SER A 53 8.65 -15.26 24.47
CA SER A 53 9.16 -13.98 24.95
C SER A 53 10.47 -14.20 25.69
N PHE A 54 11.36 -13.21 25.63
CA PHE A 54 12.71 -13.33 26.16
C PHE A 54 13.01 -12.22 27.18
N THR A 55 14.10 -12.36 27.93
CA THR A 55 14.58 -11.33 28.86
C THR A 55 15.39 -10.24 28.15
N SER A 56 16.07 -10.59 27.06
CA SER A 56 16.84 -9.66 26.23
C SER A 56 15.99 -9.04 25.12
N THR A 57 16.43 -7.88 24.63
CA THR A 57 15.82 -7.18 23.50
C THR A 57 16.91 -6.74 22.54
N LEU A 58 16.73 -7.05 21.26
CA LEU A 58 17.58 -6.65 20.16
C LEU A 58 16.91 -5.53 19.37
N LYS A 59 17.66 -4.47 19.02
CA LYS A 59 17.15 -3.43 18.13
C LYS A 59 16.93 -4.01 16.72
N LEU A 60 15.75 -3.81 16.16
CA LEU A 60 15.41 -4.13 14.78
C LEU A 60 15.38 -2.82 13.98
N SER A 61 16.15 -2.76 12.90
CA SER A 61 16.25 -1.60 12.00
C SER A 61 16.21 -2.04 10.54
N ASP A 62 16.14 -1.05 9.66
CA ASP A 62 16.26 -1.24 8.22
C ASP A 62 17.54 -2.02 7.83
N ASP A 63 18.66 -1.77 8.51
CA ASP A 63 19.97 -2.38 8.20
C ASP A 63 20.07 -3.86 8.56
N ASN A 64 19.37 -4.31 9.61
CA ASN A 64 19.50 -5.67 10.13
C ASN A 64 18.24 -6.52 9.95
N PHE A 65 17.22 -5.98 9.26
CA PHE A 65 15.95 -6.67 9.03
C PHE A 65 16.16 -8.05 8.38
N PHE A 66 16.90 -8.11 7.27
CA PHE A 66 17.14 -9.37 6.56
C PHE A 66 18.05 -10.31 7.36
N GLU A 67 19.09 -9.81 8.01
CA GLU A 67 19.95 -10.62 8.87
C GLU A 67 19.13 -11.32 9.97
N ILE A 68 18.25 -10.57 10.65
CA ILE A 68 17.39 -11.13 11.71
C ILE A 68 16.37 -12.09 11.11
N LEU A 69 15.74 -11.72 10.00
CA LEU A 69 14.76 -12.58 9.31
C LEU A 69 15.38 -13.91 8.88
N GLU A 70 16.65 -13.94 8.50
CA GLU A 70 17.35 -15.14 8.04
C GLU A 70 17.86 -16.04 9.17
N LYS A 71 17.95 -15.52 10.41
CA LYS A 71 18.40 -16.33 11.57
C LYS A 71 17.63 -17.64 11.67
N LYS A 72 18.34 -18.69 12.07
CA LYS A 72 17.73 -19.99 12.36
C LYS A 72 16.96 -19.93 13.67
N ASP A 73 17.59 -19.38 14.70
CA ASP A 73 17.04 -19.25 16.04
C ASP A 73 17.21 -17.81 16.54
N LEU A 74 16.14 -17.26 17.12
CA LEU A 74 16.12 -15.92 17.71
C LEU A 74 15.78 -16.07 19.21
N GLN A 75 16.70 -15.66 20.07
CA GLN A 75 16.59 -15.78 21.53
C GLN A 75 16.52 -14.40 22.20
N SER A 76 15.84 -13.46 21.54
CA SER A 76 15.66 -12.08 22.00
C SER A 76 14.32 -11.53 21.52
N ASN A 77 13.72 -10.64 22.30
CA ASN A 77 12.66 -9.78 21.78
C ASN A 77 13.24 -8.81 20.76
N LEU A 78 12.37 -8.12 20.02
CA LEU A 78 12.75 -7.10 19.05
C LEU A 78 12.24 -5.73 19.52
N ASP A 79 13.06 -4.70 19.32
CA ASP A 79 12.64 -3.31 19.41
C ASP A 79 12.68 -2.69 17.99
N PRO A 80 11.52 -2.63 17.31
CA PRO A 80 11.41 -2.04 15.97
C PRO A 80 11.16 -0.54 16.00
N ASN A 81 11.06 0.07 17.18
CA ASN A 81 10.64 1.46 17.29
C ASN A 81 11.74 2.41 16.81
N ASN A 82 11.33 3.61 16.37
CA ASN A 82 12.19 4.61 15.72
C ASN A 82 12.82 4.16 14.39
N ASN A 83 12.28 3.11 13.76
CA ASN A 83 12.62 2.70 12.39
C ASN A 83 11.36 2.65 11.52
N TYR A 84 11.55 2.85 10.21
CA TYR A 84 10.46 2.94 9.24
C TYR A 84 10.37 1.74 8.30
N PHE A 85 11.48 1.02 8.07
CA PHE A 85 11.52 -0.16 7.20
C PHE A 85 11.12 0.15 5.75
N GLN A 86 11.61 1.29 5.24
CA GLN A 86 11.20 1.86 3.95
C GLN A 86 12.30 1.75 2.88
N THR A 87 13.31 0.91 3.07
CA THR A 87 14.27 0.62 2.00
C THR A 87 13.61 -0.12 0.84
N ARG A 88 14.20 0.01 -0.36
CA ARG A 88 13.73 -0.66 -1.59
C ARG A 88 13.50 -2.14 -1.40
N ASP A 89 14.48 -2.82 -0.79
CA ASP A 89 14.47 -4.27 -0.69
C ASP A 89 13.41 -4.74 0.30
N ILE A 90 13.27 -4.06 1.45
CA ILE A 90 12.22 -4.36 2.42
C ILE A 90 10.84 -4.12 1.81
N CYS A 91 10.66 -2.99 1.11
CA CYS A 91 9.39 -2.65 0.48
C CYS A 91 8.98 -3.66 -0.60
N ASN A 92 9.92 -4.09 -1.44
CA ASN A 92 9.68 -5.15 -2.42
C ASN A 92 9.36 -6.49 -1.76
N TYR A 93 10.05 -6.83 -0.66
CA TYR A 93 9.76 -8.03 0.11
C TYR A 93 8.34 -8.00 0.69
N LEU A 94 7.93 -6.88 1.30
CA LEU A 94 6.58 -6.70 1.84
C LEU A 94 5.51 -6.72 0.75
N TYR A 95 5.76 -6.07 -0.39
CA TYR A 95 4.87 -6.11 -1.55
C TYR A 95 4.62 -7.56 -1.97
N ASN A 96 5.69 -8.35 -2.14
CA ASN A 96 5.58 -9.77 -2.50
C ASN A 96 4.86 -10.59 -1.44
N TYR A 97 5.15 -10.35 -0.14
CA TYR A 97 4.46 -11.02 0.96
C TYR A 97 2.95 -10.75 0.95
N LEU A 98 2.52 -9.51 0.72
CA LEU A 98 1.11 -9.14 0.62
C LEU A 98 0.43 -9.79 -0.61
N HIS A 99 1.19 -10.03 -1.68
CA HIS A 99 0.69 -10.64 -2.92
C HIS A 99 0.64 -12.18 -2.89
N LEU A 100 1.16 -12.83 -1.84
CA LEU A 100 0.95 -14.26 -1.62
C LEU A 100 -0.56 -14.55 -1.59
N GLU A 101 -0.99 -15.65 -2.21
CA GLU A 101 -2.40 -15.98 -2.38
C GLU A 101 -3.18 -15.94 -1.06
N LYS A 102 -2.62 -16.53 0.01
CA LYS A 102 -3.21 -16.54 1.35
C LYS A 102 -3.50 -15.14 1.89
N ASN A 103 -2.58 -14.19 1.68
CA ASN A 103 -2.66 -12.83 2.22
C ASN A 103 -3.55 -11.97 1.32
N ARG A 104 -3.31 -12.02 0.01
CA ARG A 104 -4.09 -11.30 -1.00
C ARG A 104 -5.58 -11.60 -0.88
N LYS A 105 -5.96 -12.88 -0.73
CA LYS A 105 -7.37 -13.29 -0.60
C LYS A 105 -8.03 -12.65 0.62
N LEU A 106 -7.37 -12.67 1.78
CA LEU A 106 -7.90 -12.08 3.01
C LEU A 106 -8.06 -10.55 2.92
N ILE A 107 -7.09 -9.88 2.31
CA ILE A 107 -7.12 -8.43 2.07
C ILE A 107 -8.28 -8.08 1.14
N ILE A 108 -8.43 -8.79 0.02
CA ILE A 108 -9.55 -8.59 -0.91
C ILE A 108 -10.89 -8.84 -0.22
N GLU A 109 -11.04 -9.94 0.51
CA GLU A 109 -12.32 -10.29 1.14
C GLU A 109 -12.75 -9.30 2.24
N SER A 110 -11.78 -8.66 2.90
CA SER A 110 -11.99 -7.65 3.93
C SER A 110 -12.25 -6.24 3.36
N ASN A 111 -11.96 -6.02 2.07
CA ASN A 111 -12.16 -4.74 1.43
C ASN A 111 -13.67 -4.47 1.21
N LYS A 112 -14.17 -3.37 1.77
CA LYS A 112 -15.57 -2.91 1.66
C LYS A 112 -16.04 -2.74 0.21
N TYR A 113 -15.11 -2.53 -0.71
CA TYR A 113 -15.33 -2.24 -2.12
C TYR A 113 -14.89 -3.39 -3.05
N LYS A 114 -14.73 -4.62 -2.52
CA LYS A 114 -14.15 -5.75 -3.25
C LYS A 114 -14.84 -6.11 -4.56
N GLU A 115 -16.13 -5.81 -4.70
CA GLU A 115 -16.90 -5.99 -5.93
C GLU A 115 -16.39 -5.16 -7.11
N ARG A 116 -15.60 -4.10 -6.86
CA ARG A 116 -14.95 -3.26 -7.87
C ARG A 116 -13.65 -3.85 -8.41
N ILE A 117 -13.10 -4.89 -7.78
CA ILE A 117 -11.78 -5.42 -8.12
C ILE A 117 -11.86 -6.31 -9.37
N ASN A 118 -11.02 -6.02 -10.37
CA ASN A 118 -10.93 -6.80 -11.61
C ASN A 118 -10.13 -8.10 -11.42
N ILE A 119 -10.71 -9.06 -10.70
CA ILE A 119 -10.10 -10.38 -10.53
C ILE A 119 -10.14 -11.13 -11.87
N PRO A 120 -9.00 -11.58 -12.43
CA PRO A 120 -8.99 -12.40 -13.64
C PRO A 120 -9.76 -13.71 -13.41
N ASN A 121 -10.59 -14.11 -14.38
CA ASN A 121 -11.25 -15.41 -14.36
C ASN A 121 -10.20 -16.52 -14.53
N ASP A 122 -9.95 -17.31 -13.49
CA ASP A 122 -9.15 -18.54 -13.56
C ASP A 122 -10.00 -19.67 -14.16
N ASN A 123 -10.33 -19.58 -15.45
CA ASN A 123 -11.09 -20.59 -16.17
C ASN A 123 -10.22 -21.81 -16.54
N ASN A 124 -9.60 -22.45 -15.56
CA ASN A 124 -8.79 -23.67 -15.77
C ASN A 124 -9.36 -24.93 -15.08
N HIS A 125 -10.66 -25.00 -14.79
CA HIS A 125 -11.26 -26.25 -14.30
C HIS A 125 -12.66 -26.64 -14.83
N ASN A 126 -13.16 -26.06 -15.92
CA ASN A 126 -14.33 -26.64 -16.61
C ASN A 126 -14.17 -26.52 -18.13
N GLU A 127 -13.52 -27.52 -18.72
CA GLU A 127 -13.74 -27.88 -20.13
C GLU A 127 -15.19 -28.36 -20.24
N ASN A 128 -16.04 -27.50 -20.84
CA ASN A 128 -17.23 -27.82 -21.64
C ASN A 128 -18.18 -26.63 -21.59
N ASN A 129 -17.89 -25.60 -22.40
CA ASN A 129 -18.88 -24.73 -23.03
C ASN A 129 -18.15 -23.84 -24.05
N GLU A 130 -17.95 -24.40 -25.25
CA GLU A 130 -17.70 -23.60 -26.45
C GLU A 130 -18.93 -22.73 -26.71
N ASN A 131 -18.80 -21.41 -26.51
CA ASN A 131 -19.54 -20.29 -27.13
C ASN A 131 -19.70 -19.09 -26.19
N ASN A 132 -18.60 -18.49 -25.72
CA ASN A 132 -18.61 -17.08 -25.30
C ASN A 132 -17.19 -16.48 -25.35
N GLN A 133 -16.78 -16.09 -26.55
CA GLN A 133 -15.50 -15.45 -26.82
C GLN A 133 -15.55 -13.95 -26.48
N ASN A 134 -16.05 -13.56 -25.29
CA ASN A 134 -16.16 -12.16 -24.86
C ASN A 134 -16.05 -11.86 -23.34
N ASP A 135 -15.87 -12.81 -22.43
CA ASP A 135 -15.90 -12.50 -20.98
C ASP A 135 -14.52 -12.23 -20.33
N LYS A 136 -13.84 -11.18 -20.81
CA LYS A 136 -12.94 -10.37 -19.97
C LYS A 136 -13.70 -9.10 -19.56
N ASN A 137 -14.74 -9.26 -18.74
CA ASN A 137 -15.43 -8.09 -18.18
C ASN A 137 -14.53 -7.45 -17.11
N GLU A 138 -13.58 -6.61 -17.53
CA GLU A 138 -13.02 -5.58 -16.66
C GLU A 138 -14.21 -4.70 -16.21
N LYS A 139 -14.69 -4.93 -14.98
CA LYS A 139 -15.91 -4.28 -14.47
C LYS A 139 -15.67 -2.83 -14.09
N ASN A 140 -14.41 -2.48 -13.83
CA ASN A 140 -14.01 -1.18 -13.34
C ASN A 140 -12.81 -0.70 -14.15
N ASN A 141 -12.97 0.33 -14.97
CA ASN A 141 -11.86 1.02 -15.65
C ASN A 141 -11.65 2.43 -15.07
N ASP A 142 -11.98 2.63 -13.79
CA ASP A 142 -11.80 3.93 -13.12
C ASP A 142 -10.33 4.22 -12.83
N CYS A 143 -10.01 5.51 -12.76
CA CYS A 143 -8.72 6.03 -12.35
C CYS A 143 -8.84 6.69 -10.98
N PHE A 144 -7.88 6.44 -10.09
CA PHE A 144 -7.79 7.05 -8.77
C PHE A 144 -6.48 7.80 -8.61
N ILE A 145 -6.53 9.00 -8.03
CA ILE A 145 -5.35 9.77 -7.64
C ILE A 145 -5.34 9.96 -6.13
N HIS A 146 -4.21 9.66 -5.51
CA HIS A 146 -3.93 10.08 -4.14
C HIS A 146 -2.94 11.25 -4.13
N ILE A 147 -3.35 12.39 -3.57
CA ILE A 147 -2.56 13.63 -3.52
C ILE A 147 -2.31 13.99 -2.05
N ARG A 148 -1.08 13.78 -1.58
CA ARG A 148 -0.62 14.18 -0.26
C ARG A 148 -0.12 15.63 -0.30
N LEU A 149 -0.67 16.49 0.57
CA LEU A 149 -0.33 17.91 0.64
C LEU A 149 0.10 18.24 2.08
N THR A 150 -0.76 18.84 2.89
CA THR A 150 -0.54 19.23 4.31
C THR A 150 0.93 19.44 4.71
N ASP A 151 1.47 18.65 5.64
CA ASP A 151 2.81 18.82 6.24
C ASP A 151 3.99 18.53 5.29
N VAL A 152 3.71 18.05 4.09
CA VAL A 152 4.73 17.65 3.09
C VAL A 152 4.42 18.20 1.70
N GLU A 153 3.64 19.28 1.60
CA GLU A 153 3.21 19.88 0.33
C GLU A 153 4.41 20.23 -0.55
N GLN A 154 5.48 20.75 0.04
CA GLN A 154 6.73 21.11 -0.64
C GLN A 154 7.42 19.94 -1.35
N HIS A 155 7.06 18.71 -0.97
CA HIS A 155 7.60 17.50 -1.58
C HIS A 155 6.63 16.85 -2.57
N ASN A 156 5.46 17.44 -2.83
CA ASN A 156 4.51 16.91 -3.80
C ASN A 156 5.07 17.03 -5.24
N PRO A 157 4.84 16.04 -6.12
CA PRO A 157 5.35 16.08 -7.50
C PRO A 157 4.74 17.19 -8.38
N GLY A 158 3.69 17.86 -7.90
CA GLY A 158 3.09 19.00 -8.56
C GLY A 158 2.06 18.61 -9.62
N PHE A 159 1.34 19.62 -10.11
CA PHE A 159 0.24 19.45 -11.08
C PHE A 159 0.68 18.76 -12.38
N GLU A 160 1.84 19.13 -12.93
CA GLU A 160 2.33 18.63 -14.22
C GLU A 160 2.51 17.11 -14.23
N TYR A 161 2.96 16.53 -13.12
CA TYR A 161 3.07 15.08 -12.98
C TYR A 161 1.69 14.39 -13.13
N TYR A 162 0.68 14.89 -12.42
CA TYR A 162 -0.66 14.32 -12.48
C TYR A 162 -1.30 14.50 -13.86
N ALA A 163 -1.13 15.68 -14.48
CA ALA A 163 -1.64 15.94 -15.82
C ALA A 163 -1.04 14.96 -16.84
N ARG A 164 0.30 14.81 -16.84
CA ARG A 164 1.02 13.88 -17.72
C ARG A 164 0.61 12.42 -17.51
N ALA A 165 0.41 12.00 -16.26
CA ALA A 165 -0.07 10.66 -15.96
C ALA A 165 -1.47 10.43 -16.56
N LEU A 166 -2.40 11.37 -16.34
CA LEU A 166 -3.77 11.27 -16.83
C LEU A 166 -3.89 11.31 -18.35
N GLU A 167 -3.03 12.07 -19.05
CA GLU A 167 -3.01 12.13 -20.52
C GLU A 167 -2.73 10.77 -21.17
N ASN A 168 -2.00 9.89 -20.47
CA ASN A 168 -1.59 8.58 -21.00
C ASN A 168 -2.52 7.44 -20.58
N ILE A 169 -3.60 7.72 -19.85
CA ILE A 169 -4.51 6.71 -19.30
C ILE A 169 -5.92 6.92 -19.86
N LYS A 170 -6.50 5.84 -20.40
CA LYS A 170 -7.93 5.80 -20.74
C LYS A 170 -8.70 5.21 -19.57
N PHE A 171 -9.61 5.99 -19.01
CA PHE A 171 -10.41 5.60 -17.85
C PHE A 171 -11.84 6.13 -17.97
N ASP A 172 -12.75 5.53 -17.18
CA ASP A 172 -14.18 5.89 -17.21
C ASP A 172 -14.49 7.03 -16.22
N THR A 173 -14.16 6.83 -14.95
CA THR A 173 -14.33 7.83 -13.88
C THR A 173 -13.00 8.19 -13.23
N LEU A 174 -12.81 9.48 -12.92
CA LEU A 174 -11.69 9.93 -12.10
C LEU A 174 -12.12 10.11 -10.64
N HIS A 175 -11.39 9.50 -9.71
CA HIS A 175 -11.53 9.69 -8.28
C HIS A 175 -10.29 10.37 -7.69
N ILE A 176 -10.48 11.32 -6.78
CA ILE A 176 -9.37 12.04 -6.15
C ILE A 176 -9.52 11.99 -4.63
N ALA A 177 -8.50 11.48 -3.96
CA ALA A 177 -8.35 11.57 -2.51
C ALA A 177 -7.18 12.48 -2.16
N SER A 178 -7.39 13.32 -1.15
CA SER A 178 -6.36 14.18 -0.60
C SER A 178 -6.71 14.57 0.83
N ASP A 179 -5.68 14.88 1.59
CA ASP A 179 -5.77 15.54 2.89
C ASP A 179 -6.12 17.04 2.79
N ASN A 180 -6.10 17.63 1.58
CA ASN A 180 -6.59 18.99 1.33
C ASN A 180 -7.22 19.11 -0.07
N LEU A 181 -8.54 18.87 -0.18
CA LEU A 181 -9.26 18.88 -1.45
C LEU A 181 -9.46 20.26 -2.10
N GLU A 182 -9.15 21.35 -1.38
CA GLU A 182 -9.31 22.72 -1.88
C GLU A 182 -8.01 23.31 -2.44
N HIS A 183 -6.95 22.50 -2.51
CA HIS A 183 -5.65 22.91 -3.01
C HIS A 183 -5.63 23.17 -4.53
N ASN A 184 -4.73 24.06 -4.97
CA ASN A 184 -4.65 24.50 -6.37
C ASN A 184 -4.34 23.36 -7.34
N ILE A 185 -3.52 22.37 -6.94
CA ILE A 185 -3.27 21.17 -7.76
C ILE A 185 -4.58 20.46 -8.10
N ILE A 186 -5.45 20.27 -7.10
CA ILE A 186 -6.73 19.56 -7.28
C ILE A 186 -7.70 20.39 -8.10
N LYS A 187 -7.79 21.70 -7.83
CA LYS A 187 -8.60 22.63 -8.63
C LYS A 187 -8.20 22.61 -10.10
N ASN A 188 -6.90 22.56 -10.40
CA ASN A 188 -6.40 22.47 -11.77
C ASN A 188 -6.75 21.12 -12.42
N ILE A 189 -6.65 20.01 -11.68
CA ILE A 189 -7.09 18.69 -12.18
C ILE A 189 -8.60 18.69 -12.45
N VAL A 190 -9.43 19.18 -11.53
CA VAL A 190 -10.89 19.27 -11.69
C VAL A 190 -11.28 20.17 -12.85
N LYS A 191 -10.51 21.23 -13.15
CA LYS A 191 -10.73 22.06 -14.33
C LYS A 191 -10.55 21.27 -15.64
N LEU A 192 -9.58 20.36 -15.69
CA LEU A 192 -9.37 19.45 -16.83
C LEU A 192 -10.39 18.30 -16.85
N TYR A 193 -10.83 17.84 -15.68
CA TYR A 193 -11.77 16.73 -15.52
C TYR A 193 -12.96 17.14 -14.63
N PRO A 194 -13.93 17.92 -15.15
CA PRO A 194 -15.02 18.49 -14.34
C PRO A 194 -15.95 17.46 -13.69
N LYS A 195 -15.93 16.22 -14.16
CA LYS A 195 -16.71 15.09 -13.62
C LYS A 195 -15.94 14.28 -12.56
N ALA A 196 -14.74 14.70 -12.18
CA ALA A 196 -13.94 14.00 -11.17
C ALA A 196 -14.69 13.94 -9.83
N ASN A 197 -14.69 12.76 -9.21
CA ASN A 197 -15.29 12.51 -7.92
C ASN A 197 -14.27 12.76 -6.80
N LEU A 198 -14.51 13.78 -5.97
CA LEU A 198 -13.67 14.10 -4.82
C LEU A 198 -14.12 13.29 -3.60
N LEU A 199 -13.24 12.47 -3.03
CA LEU A 199 -13.57 11.61 -1.89
C LEU A 199 -13.55 12.39 -0.56
N ARG A 200 -14.58 13.21 -0.31
CA ARG A 200 -14.63 14.17 0.81
C ARG A 200 -14.79 13.55 2.20
N ASN A 201 -15.43 12.38 2.30
CA ASN A 201 -15.87 11.81 3.58
C ASN A 201 -15.29 10.40 3.83
N TYR A 202 -14.09 10.13 3.31
CA TYR A 202 -13.43 8.85 3.48
C TYR A 202 -12.40 8.97 4.60
N ASN A 203 -12.42 8.03 5.55
CA ASN A 203 -11.34 7.90 6.52
C ASN A 203 -10.13 7.17 5.91
N GLU A 204 -9.02 7.07 6.65
CA GLU A 204 -7.78 6.44 6.18
C GLU A 204 -8.00 5.01 5.63
N ILE A 205 -8.77 4.18 6.33
CA ILE A 205 -9.07 2.80 5.93
C ILE A 205 -9.93 2.79 4.67
N GLU A 206 -10.98 3.59 4.63
CA GLU A 206 -11.88 3.67 3.47
C GLU A 206 -11.14 4.19 2.23
N THR A 207 -10.27 5.18 2.38
CA THR A 207 -9.44 5.68 1.26
C THR A 207 -8.51 4.61 0.73
N ILE A 208 -7.85 3.84 1.61
CA ILE A 208 -6.96 2.75 1.20
C ILE A 208 -7.74 1.64 0.49
N GLN A 209 -8.84 1.20 1.09
CA GLN A 209 -9.70 0.16 0.55
C GLN A 209 -10.28 0.57 -0.80
N PHE A 210 -10.86 1.77 -0.92
CA PHE A 210 -11.41 2.25 -2.18
C PHE A 210 -10.34 2.46 -3.24
N GLY A 211 -9.26 3.19 -2.88
CA GLY A 211 -8.19 3.55 -3.80
C GLY A 211 -7.57 2.33 -4.48
N SER A 212 -7.31 1.27 -3.70
CA SER A 212 -6.72 0.01 -4.19
C SER A 212 -7.61 -0.82 -5.12
N THR A 213 -8.89 -0.46 -5.29
CA THR A 213 -9.81 -1.18 -6.20
C THR A 213 -9.84 -0.64 -7.63
N ASN A 214 -9.27 0.54 -7.88
CA ASN A 214 -9.35 1.21 -9.19
C ASN A 214 -8.37 0.59 -10.18
N LYS A 215 -8.75 0.53 -11.46
CA LYS A 215 -7.90 -0.06 -12.51
C LYS A 215 -6.60 0.71 -12.68
N HIS A 216 -6.68 2.04 -12.64
CA HIS A 216 -5.51 2.92 -12.74
C HIS A 216 -5.34 3.69 -11.45
N ILE A 217 -4.12 3.74 -10.92
CA ILE A 217 -3.82 4.39 -9.64
C ILE A 217 -2.61 5.29 -9.81
N ILE A 218 -2.78 6.59 -9.61
CA ILE A 218 -1.73 7.60 -9.66
C ILE A 218 -1.39 8.03 -8.22
N LEU A 219 -0.16 7.76 -7.81
CA LEU A 219 0.28 7.97 -6.44
C LEU A 219 1.09 9.25 -6.28
N SER A 220 0.89 9.95 -5.17
CA SER A 220 1.89 10.89 -4.64
C SER A 220 2.93 10.14 -3.80
N HIS A 221 3.84 10.88 -3.20
CA HIS A 221 4.86 10.35 -2.31
C HIS A 221 4.32 9.93 -0.92
N GLY A 222 5.16 9.23 -0.14
CA GLY A 222 4.88 8.84 1.24
C GLY A 222 4.17 7.49 1.42
N SER A 223 4.19 6.97 2.65
CA SER A 223 3.75 5.59 2.95
C SER A 223 2.25 5.37 2.75
N PHE A 224 1.43 6.42 2.90
CA PHE A 224 0.00 6.31 2.65
C PHE A 224 -0.29 5.93 1.20
N SER A 225 0.33 6.63 0.26
CA SER A 225 0.27 6.31 -1.17
C SER A 225 0.85 4.93 -1.47
N ALA A 226 2.00 4.60 -0.88
CA ALA A 226 2.65 3.31 -1.11
C ALA A 226 1.75 2.13 -0.70
N ILE A 227 1.12 2.19 0.49
CA ILE A 227 0.19 1.15 0.94
C ILE A 227 -1.03 1.02 0.02
N ILE A 228 -1.60 2.13 -0.48
CA ILE A 228 -2.67 2.04 -1.50
C ILE A 228 -2.21 1.21 -2.69
N GLY A 229 -1.01 1.49 -3.21
CA GLY A 229 -0.43 0.74 -4.32
C GLY A 229 -0.12 -0.73 -3.95
N TYR A 230 0.39 -1.00 -2.75
CA TYR A 230 0.73 -2.37 -2.33
C TYR A 230 -0.50 -3.27 -2.23
N LEU A 231 -1.67 -2.70 -1.94
CA LEU A 231 -2.93 -3.44 -1.87
C LEU A 231 -3.69 -3.45 -3.22
N ALA A 232 -3.15 -2.79 -4.25
CA ALA A 232 -3.75 -2.69 -5.57
C ALA A 232 -3.36 -3.87 -6.49
N PHE A 233 -3.81 -5.06 -6.13
CA PHE A 233 -3.33 -6.34 -6.69
C PHE A 233 -3.51 -6.51 -8.21
N TYR A 234 -4.51 -5.85 -8.80
CA TYR A 234 -4.88 -5.99 -10.21
C TYR A 234 -4.96 -4.65 -10.95
N SER A 235 -4.21 -3.66 -10.45
CA SER A 235 -4.22 -2.29 -10.96
C SER A 235 -2.91 -1.96 -11.70
N ASP A 236 -3.01 -1.04 -12.65
CA ASP A 236 -1.88 -0.30 -13.19
C ASP A 236 -1.54 0.85 -12.22
N VAL A 237 -0.39 0.75 -11.56
CA VAL A 237 0.07 1.74 -10.57
C VAL A 237 1.14 2.65 -11.17
N TYR A 238 0.95 3.95 -11.02
CA TYR A 238 1.80 5.02 -11.51
C TYR A 238 2.37 5.83 -10.33
N TYR A 239 3.64 6.18 -10.40
CA TYR A 239 4.32 6.99 -9.38
C TYR A 239 5.27 8.02 -10.02
N SER A 240 5.55 9.10 -9.31
CA SER A 240 6.48 10.14 -9.79
C SER A 240 7.93 9.70 -9.63
N LYS A 241 8.77 10.06 -10.61
CA LYS A 241 10.23 9.90 -10.51
C LYS A 241 10.77 10.50 -9.22
N TYR A 242 11.71 9.79 -8.61
CA TYR A 242 12.41 10.26 -7.44
C TYR A 242 13.24 11.50 -7.74
N ASN A 243 12.97 12.57 -7.01
CA ASN A 243 13.88 13.69 -6.88
C ASN A 243 14.68 13.50 -5.59
N ASN A 244 15.88 12.93 -5.69
CA ASN A 244 16.73 12.57 -4.54
C ASN A 244 17.01 13.74 -3.58
N ASP A 245 16.94 14.98 -4.06
CA ASP A 245 17.14 16.18 -3.23
C ASP A 245 15.91 16.54 -2.38
N HIS A 246 14.77 15.88 -2.61
CA HIS A 246 13.46 16.25 -2.06
C HIS A 246 12.72 15.07 -1.41
N ILE A 247 13.36 13.92 -1.19
CA ILE A 247 12.72 12.74 -0.58
C ILE A 247 12.94 12.75 0.95
N TRP A 248 11.86 12.63 1.73
CA TRP A 248 11.91 12.55 3.20
C TRP A 248 11.62 11.13 3.73
N TYR A 249 11.56 10.15 2.83
CA TYR A 249 11.15 8.78 3.06
C TYR A 249 12.05 7.83 2.25
N GLY A 250 12.03 6.53 2.56
CA GLY A 250 12.84 5.54 1.83
C GLY A 250 12.30 5.17 0.45
N ASP A 251 12.98 4.33 -0.32
CA ASP A 251 12.49 3.91 -1.63
C ASP A 251 11.32 2.89 -1.53
N MET A 252 10.09 3.39 -1.45
CA MET A 252 8.86 2.58 -1.36
C MET A 252 8.18 2.31 -2.72
N PHE A 253 8.57 3.01 -3.78
CA PHE A 253 7.84 3.02 -5.05
C PHE A 253 8.55 2.28 -6.19
N SER A 254 9.83 1.91 -6.04
CA SER A 254 10.57 1.09 -7.01
C SER A 254 10.13 -0.38 -6.98
N ILE A 255 8.84 -0.61 -7.23
CA ILE A 255 8.23 -1.93 -7.38
C ILE A 255 8.31 -2.32 -8.86
N PRO A 256 8.83 -3.51 -9.23
CA PRO A 256 9.13 -3.87 -10.63
C PRO A 256 7.99 -3.71 -11.65
N LYS A 257 6.73 -3.78 -11.20
CA LYS A 257 5.54 -3.68 -12.08
C LYS A 257 4.94 -2.28 -12.15
N TRP A 258 5.42 -1.34 -11.34
CA TRP A 258 4.87 0.01 -11.30
C TRP A 258 5.50 0.90 -12.37
N LYS A 259 4.69 1.81 -12.91
CA LYS A 259 5.07 2.68 -14.01
C LYS A 259 5.50 4.04 -13.46
N MET A 260 6.78 4.35 -13.62
CA MET A 260 7.28 5.68 -13.27
C MET A 260 6.85 6.70 -14.33
N ILE A 261 6.41 7.87 -13.89
CA ILE A 261 6.19 9.04 -14.73
C ILE A 261 7.32 10.03 -14.42
N GLU A 262 8.09 10.37 -15.45
CA GLU A 262 9.05 11.47 -15.42
C GLU A 262 8.35 12.81 -15.51
#